data_AF-A0A194PMX0-F1
#
_entry.id   AF-A0A194PMX0-F1
#
_cell.length_a   1.000
_cell.length_b   1.000
_cell.length_c   1.000
_cell.angle_alpha   90.00
_cell.angle_beta   90.00
_cell.angle_gamma   90.00
#
_symmetry.space_group_name_H-M   'P 1'
#
loop_
_entity.id
_entity.type
_entity.pdbx_description
1 polymer ?
#
loop_
_entity_poly.entity_id
_entity_poly.type
_entity_poly.pdbx_seq_one_letter_code
_entity_poly.pdbx_strand_id
1 'polypeptide(L)'
;MDNAKYGVIYFSLGSHLKSKDLPEEFKQEIINMLRELKQTVLWKLESEYPDLPNNVHIMKWAPQQSILAHQNCVLFITQGGILSLTEAIYFGVPIIGIPIFADQFTNVDRAVKEGYGKKVDFSTKETVKSIKDAIEEMLHNPR
;
A
#
# COMPACT_ATOMS: atom_id res chain seq x y z
N MET A 1 11.23 12.78 1.05
CA MET A 1 9.82 12.82 1.52
C MET A 1 9.74 13.57 2.85
N ASP A 2 10.54 14.62 2.98
CA ASP A 2 11.00 15.11 4.27
C ASP A 2 9.96 15.98 4.98
N ASN A 3 9.03 16.55 4.21
CA ASN A 3 7.96 17.41 4.71
C ASN A 3 6.67 16.64 5.09
N ALA A 4 6.65 15.32 4.97
CA ALA A 4 5.48 14.49 5.26
C ALA A 4 5.28 14.29 6.78
N LYS A 5 4.68 15.29 7.43
CA LYS A 5 4.52 15.35 8.91
C LYS A 5 3.78 14.16 9.52
N TYR A 6 2.87 13.53 8.78
CA TYR A 6 2.07 12.40 9.24
C TYR A 6 2.59 11.05 8.73
N GLY A 7 3.77 11.03 8.10
CA GLY A 7 4.33 9.87 7.42
C GLY A 7 3.86 9.72 5.97
N VAL A 8 4.45 8.73 5.32
CA VAL A 8 4.20 8.34 3.93
C VAL A 8 3.72 6.89 3.89
N ILE A 9 2.60 6.67 3.20
CA ILE A 9 2.14 5.35 2.81
C ILE A 9 2.61 5.11 1.38
N TYR A 10 3.34 4.02 1.16
CA TYR A 10 3.66 3.56 -0.19
C TYR A 10 2.64 2.50 -0.60
N PHE A 11 2.06 2.62 -1.79
CA PHE A 11 1.10 1.66 -2.32
C PHE A 11 1.58 1.14 -3.67
N SER A 12 1.80 -0.17 -3.77
CA SER A 12 2.24 -0.83 -5.01
C SER A 12 1.71 -2.26 -5.11
N LEU A 13 1.01 -2.58 -6.20
CA LEU A 13 0.56 -3.94 -6.50
C LEU A 13 1.62 -4.77 -7.26
N GLY A 14 2.88 -4.33 -7.26
CA GLY A 14 3.98 -5.04 -7.90
C GLY A 14 4.03 -4.80 -9.42
N SER A 15 4.62 -5.75 -10.16
CA SER A 15 4.88 -5.63 -11.60
C SER A 15 3.89 -6.39 -12.47
N HIS A 16 3.29 -7.47 -11.93
CA HIS A 16 2.37 -8.35 -12.65
C HIS A 16 0.93 -7.87 -12.58
N LEU A 17 0.48 -7.42 -11.41
CA LEU A 17 -0.78 -6.69 -11.27
C LEU A 17 -0.48 -5.20 -11.30
N LYS A 18 -0.89 -4.55 -12.39
CA LYS A 18 -0.69 -3.11 -12.56
C LYS A 18 -1.92 -2.36 -12.10
N SER A 19 -1.75 -1.31 -11.32
CA SER A 19 -2.87 -0.53 -10.81
C SER A 19 -3.66 0.14 -11.94
N LYS A 20 -3.04 0.41 -13.10
CA LYS A 20 -3.74 0.97 -14.26
C LYS A 20 -4.84 0.04 -14.83
N ASP A 21 -4.69 -1.27 -14.62
CA ASP A 21 -5.57 -2.30 -15.17
C ASP A 21 -6.73 -2.62 -14.18
N LEU A 22 -6.76 -1.96 -13.01
CA LEU A 22 -7.90 -2.01 -12.10
C LEU A 22 -9.13 -1.31 -12.70
N PRO A 23 -10.35 -1.78 -12.39
CA PRO A 23 -11.58 -1.09 -12.79
C PRO A 23 -11.58 0.38 -12.36
N GLU A 24 -12.14 1.26 -13.19
CA GLU A 24 -12.14 2.71 -12.94
C GLU A 24 -12.86 3.05 -11.63
N GLU A 25 -14.03 2.45 -11.41
CA GLU A 25 -14.81 2.59 -10.17
C GLU A 25 -13.97 2.24 -8.93
N PHE A 26 -13.18 1.16 -9.02
CA PHE A 26 -12.33 0.72 -7.92
C PHE A 26 -11.17 1.69 -7.66
N LYS A 27 -10.54 2.23 -8.71
CA LYS A 27 -9.51 3.28 -8.57
C LYS A 27 -10.10 4.54 -7.92
N GLN A 28 -11.31 4.92 -8.32
CA GLN A 28 -11.99 6.09 -7.76
C GLN A 28 -12.33 5.90 -6.28
N GLU A 29 -12.80 4.71 -5.88
CA GLU A 29 -13.03 4.38 -4.47
C GLU A 29 -11.73 4.44 -3.64
N ILE A 30 -10.63 3.88 -4.15
CA ILE A 30 -9.30 4.00 -3.51
C ILE A 30 -8.94 5.48 -3.33
N ILE A 31 -9.06 6.31 -4.38
CA ILE A 31 -8.68 7.73 -4.30
C ILE A 31 -9.55 8.49 -3.29
N ASN A 32 -10.85 8.22 -3.27
CA ASN A 32 -11.75 8.82 -2.30
C ASN A 32 -11.37 8.45 -0.87
N MET A 33 -11.02 7.19 -0.62
CA MET A 33 -10.51 6.75 0.68
C MET A 33 -9.18 7.41 1.04
N LEU A 34 -8.21 7.43 0.11
CA LEU A 34 -6.89 8.03 0.35
C LEU A 34 -6.96 9.54 0.60
N ARG A 35 -7.94 10.25 0.01
CA ARG A 35 -8.18 11.70 0.22
C ARG A 35 -8.46 12.03 1.69
N GLU A 36 -9.04 11.10 2.44
CA GLU A 36 -9.38 11.31 3.84
C GLU A 36 -8.17 11.13 4.79
N LEU A 37 -7.06 10.57 4.28
CA LEU A 37 -5.86 10.32 5.07
C LEU A 37 -5.04 11.59 5.26
N LYS A 38 -4.39 11.70 6.43
CA LYS A 38 -3.43 12.78 6.72
C LYS A 38 -2.05 12.51 6.11
N GLN A 39 -1.77 11.24 5.84
CA GLN A 39 -0.51 10.77 5.26
C GLN A 39 -0.38 11.24 3.83
N THR A 40 0.87 11.49 3.43
CA THR A 40 1.21 11.53 2.01
C THR A 40 1.18 10.10 1.47
N VAL A 41 0.59 9.88 0.30
CA VAL A 41 0.49 8.56 -0.32
C VAL A 41 1.24 8.59 -1.64
N LEU A 42 2.23 7.70 -1.76
CA LEU A 42 2.90 7.42 -3.03
C LEU A 42 2.28 6.18 -3.63
N TRP A 43 1.49 6.34 -4.68
CA TRP A 43 0.84 5.21 -5.34
C TRP A 43 1.52 4.90 -6.67
N LYS A 44 2.10 3.70 -6.78
CA LYS A 44 2.58 3.18 -8.06
C LYS A 44 1.37 2.82 -8.95
N LEU A 45 1.06 3.73 -9.87
CA LEU A 45 -0.01 3.62 -10.85
C LEU A 45 0.55 3.95 -12.23
N GLU A 46 0.55 2.98 -13.14
CA GLU A 46 1.23 3.03 -14.44
C GLU A 46 0.48 3.84 -15.51
N SER A 47 -0.31 4.82 -15.08
CA SER A 47 -1.04 5.77 -15.92
C SER A 47 -1.18 7.11 -15.20
N GLU A 48 -1.54 8.16 -15.93
CA GLU A 48 -2.03 9.38 -15.28
C GLU A 48 -3.44 9.16 -14.74
N TYR A 49 -3.83 10.00 -13.78
CA TYR A 49 -5.17 10.01 -13.22
C TYR A 49 -5.57 11.47 -12.93
N PRO A 50 -6.73 11.95 -13.39
CA PRO A 50 -7.18 13.32 -13.16
C PRO A 50 -7.65 13.55 -11.72
N ASP A 51 -7.69 14.82 -11.27
CA ASP A 51 -8.35 15.22 -10.02
C ASP A 51 -7.83 14.54 -8.72
N LEU A 52 -6.53 14.26 -8.67
CA LEU A 52 -5.90 13.71 -7.47
C LEU A 52 -6.01 14.66 -6.26
N PRO A 53 -6.28 14.13 -5.06
CA PRO A 53 -6.17 14.91 -3.85
C PRO A 53 -4.71 15.30 -3.58
N ASN A 54 -4.50 16.41 -2.89
CA ASN A 54 -3.16 16.98 -2.64
C ASN A 54 -2.19 16.05 -1.93
N ASN A 55 -2.70 15.05 -1.20
CA ASN A 55 -1.90 14.09 -0.45
C ASN A 55 -1.56 12.82 -1.25
N VAL A 56 -2.10 12.62 -2.47
CA VAL A 56 -1.84 11.44 -3.29
C VAL A 56 -0.96 11.82 -4.48
N HIS A 57 0.16 11.12 -4.63
CA HIS A 57 1.08 11.29 -5.74
C HIS A 57 1.23 9.99 -6.50
N ILE A 58 0.95 10.03 -7.80
CA ILE A 58 1.10 8.88 -8.69
C ILE A 58 2.54 8.77 -9.20
N MET A 59 3.04 7.54 -9.24
CA MET A 59 4.33 7.19 -9.84
C MET A 59 4.13 6.09 -10.89
N LYS A 60 4.41 6.38 -12.17
CA LYS A 60 4.40 5.35 -13.22
C LYS A 60 5.45 4.26 -12.98
N TRP A 61 6.56 4.65 -12.36
CA TRP A 61 7.63 3.79 -11.87
C TRP A 61 8.13 4.34 -10.54
N ALA A 62 8.40 3.47 -9.57
CA ALA A 62 8.78 3.86 -8.22
C ALA A 62 10.12 3.23 -7.81
N PRO A 63 11.08 4.01 -7.27
CA PRO A 63 12.29 3.48 -6.66
C PRO A 63 11.97 2.89 -5.28
N GLN A 64 11.32 1.72 -5.28
CA GLN A 64 10.72 1.08 -4.10
C GLN A 64 11.68 1.01 -2.90
N GLN A 65 12.91 0.52 -3.09
CA GLN A 65 13.89 0.44 -2.01
C GLN A 65 14.19 1.80 -1.38
N SER A 66 14.35 2.85 -2.19
CA SER A 66 14.60 4.20 -1.69
C SER A 66 13.39 4.78 -0.94
N ILE A 67 12.17 4.44 -1.36
CA ILE A 67 10.95 4.84 -0.66
C ILE A 67 10.86 4.12 0.69
N LEU A 68 11.05 2.80 0.71
CA LEU A 68 10.99 1.99 1.93
C LEU A 68 12.12 2.35 2.91
N ALA A 69 13.32 2.69 2.42
CA ALA A 69 14.45 3.11 3.25
C ALA A 69 14.25 4.48 3.91
N HIS A 70 13.29 5.28 3.45
CA HIS A 70 13.10 6.63 3.94
C HIS A 70 12.40 6.61 5.31
N GLN A 71 12.94 7.33 6.30
CA GLN A 71 12.42 7.34 7.69
C GLN A 71 10.93 7.67 7.84
N ASN A 72 10.39 8.50 6.93
CA ASN A 72 8.96 8.84 6.91
C ASN A 72 8.08 7.77 6.23
N CYS A 73 8.61 6.70 5.65
CA CYS A 73 7.78 5.61 5.12
C CYS A 73 7.27 4.76 6.29
N VAL A 74 6.00 4.92 6.63
CA VAL A 74 5.42 4.33 7.84
C VAL A 74 4.61 3.07 7.55
N LEU A 75 4.23 2.86 6.28
CA LEU A 75 3.36 1.76 5.89
C LEU A 75 3.55 1.43 4.40
N PHE A 76 3.55 0.14 4.08
CA PHE A 76 3.58 -0.34 2.70
C PHE A 76 2.37 -1.22 2.38
N ILE A 77 1.52 -0.76 1.46
CA ILE A 77 0.40 -1.53 0.93
C ILE A 77 0.89 -2.29 -0.31
N THR A 78 0.82 -3.62 -0.29
CA THR A 78 1.41 -4.48 -1.32
C THR A 78 0.56 -5.70 -1.66
N GLN A 79 0.71 -6.24 -2.88
CA GLN A 79 0.13 -7.54 -3.23
C GLN A 79 0.81 -8.73 -2.52
N GLY A 80 1.92 -8.52 -1.80
CA GLY A 80 2.59 -9.58 -1.04
C GLY A 80 3.58 -10.44 -1.84
N GLY A 81 4.19 -9.87 -2.88
CA GLY A 81 5.29 -10.54 -3.58
C GLY A 81 6.53 -10.70 -2.69
N ILE A 82 7.20 -11.85 -2.76
CA ILE A 82 8.27 -12.21 -1.81
C ILE A 82 9.42 -11.20 -1.75
N LEU A 83 9.82 -10.62 -2.89
CA LEU A 83 10.87 -9.59 -2.93
C LEU A 83 10.41 -8.30 -2.22
N SER A 84 9.17 -7.89 -2.42
CA SER A 84 8.61 -6.70 -1.78
C SER A 84 8.50 -6.87 -0.27
N LEU A 85 8.12 -8.07 0.21
CA LEU A 85 8.12 -8.38 1.64
C LEU A 85 9.54 -8.41 2.22
N THR A 86 10.51 -8.95 1.48
CA THR A 86 11.92 -8.97 1.92
C THR A 86 12.46 -7.55 2.10
N GLU A 87 12.16 -6.65 1.16
CA GLU A 87 12.55 -5.24 1.26
C GLU A 87 11.83 -4.53 2.41
N ALA A 88 10.54 -4.80 2.60
CA ALA A 88 9.77 -4.22 3.71
C ALA A 88 10.35 -4.61 5.07
N ILE A 89 10.67 -5.90 5.26
CA ILE A 89 11.34 -6.40 6.47
C ILE A 89 12.71 -5.74 6.64
N TYR A 90 13.51 -5.69 5.57
CA TYR A 90 14.86 -5.13 5.62
C TYR A 90 14.88 -3.67 6.08
N PHE A 91 13.91 -2.87 5.65
CA PHE A 91 13.79 -1.46 6.05
C PHE A 91 12.87 -1.24 7.26
N GLY A 92 12.33 -2.30 7.87
CA GLY A 92 11.47 -2.20 9.05
C GLY A 92 10.12 -1.53 8.80
N VAL A 93 9.58 -1.60 7.57
CA VAL A 93 8.29 -1.01 7.21
C VAL A 93 7.20 -2.08 7.31
N PRO A 94 6.17 -1.89 8.15
CA PRO A 94 5.08 -2.85 8.25
C PRO A 94 4.19 -2.82 7.00
N ILE A 95 3.50 -3.93 6.73
CA ILE A 95 2.76 -4.12 5.47
C ILE A 95 1.26 -4.32 5.65
N ILE A 96 0.47 -3.78 4.72
CA ILE A 96 -0.88 -4.29 4.43
C ILE A 96 -0.78 -5.12 3.17
N GLY A 97 -0.99 -6.42 3.30
CA GLY A 97 -0.95 -7.38 2.21
C GLY A 97 -2.33 -7.60 1.61
N ILE A 98 -2.46 -7.38 0.30
CA ILE A 98 -3.67 -7.66 -0.49
C ILE A 98 -3.33 -8.78 -1.48
N PRO A 99 -3.26 -10.05 -1.05
CA PRO A 99 -2.86 -11.14 -1.93
C PRO A 99 -3.95 -11.40 -2.98
N ILE A 100 -3.51 -11.66 -4.22
CA ILE A 100 -4.39 -11.81 -5.38
C ILE A 100 -4.27 -13.21 -5.98
N PHE A 101 -3.05 -13.75 -6.11
CA PHE A 101 -2.82 -15.07 -6.70
C PHE A 101 -1.55 -15.77 -6.21
N ALA A 102 -1.50 -17.08 -6.41
CA ALA A 102 -0.32 -17.93 -6.19
C ALA A 102 0.26 -17.82 -4.77
N ASP A 103 1.57 -17.60 -4.66
CA ASP A 103 2.34 -17.59 -3.42
C ASP A 103 2.05 -16.38 -2.53
N GLN A 104 1.42 -15.33 -3.08
CA GLN A 104 1.09 -14.10 -2.36
C GLN A 104 0.29 -14.37 -1.09
N PHE A 105 -0.65 -15.32 -1.13
CA PHE A 105 -1.47 -15.67 0.04
C PHE A 105 -0.59 -16.19 1.18
N THR A 106 0.26 -17.18 0.91
CA THR A 106 1.17 -17.76 1.90
C THR A 106 2.20 -16.74 2.41
N ASN A 107 2.70 -15.88 1.52
CA ASN A 107 3.63 -14.81 1.86
C ASN A 107 3.01 -13.81 2.84
N VAL A 108 1.78 -13.35 2.56
CA VAL A 108 1.06 -12.42 3.44
C VAL A 108 0.63 -13.09 4.75
N ASP A 109 0.16 -14.34 4.71
CA ASP A 109 -0.19 -15.09 5.93
C ASP A 109 1.03 -15.24 6.86
N ARG A 110 2.21 -15.48 6.29
CA ARG A 110 3.46 -15.47 7.04
C ARG A 110 3.75 -14.08 7.61
N ALA A 111 3.57 -13.01 6.84
CA ALA A 111 3.78 -11.65 7.32
C ALA A 111 2.91 -11.31 8.54
N VAL A 112 1.64 -11.73 8.51
CA VAL A 112 0.71 -11.59 9.62
C VAL A 112 1.18 -12.41 10.83
N LYS A 113 1.55 -13.68 10.62
CA LYS A 113 2.01 -14.57 11.69
C LYS A 113 3.27 -14.05 12.40
N GLU A 114 4.21 -13.49 11.64
CA GLU A 114 5.45 -12.91 12.17
C GLU A 114 5.24 -11.49 12.74
N GLY A 115 4.03 -10.94 12.65
CA GLY A 115 3.64 -9.71 13.34
C GLY A 115 4.00 -8.40 12.63
N TYR A 116 4.53 -8.44 11.41
CA TYR A 116 4.89 -7.23 10.65
C TYR A 116 3.88 -6.84 9.57
N GLY A 117 2.76 -7.56 9.47
CA GLY A 117 1.74 -7.25 8.47
C GLY A 117 0.30 -7.53 8.88
N LYS A 118 -0.62 -6.96 8.11
CA LYS A 118 -2.05 -7.25 8.16
C LYS A 118 -2.54 -7.69 6.78
N LYS A 119 -3.42 -8.69 6.74
CA LYS A 119 -4.00 -9.19 5.49
C LYS A 119 -5.34 -8.51 5.23
N VAL A 120 -5.57 -8.12 3.99
CA VAL A 120 -6.86 -7.70 3.45
C VAL A 120 -7.18 -8.61 2.27
N ASP A 121 -8.27 -9.37 2.37
CA ASP A 121 -8.71 -10.23 1.28
C ASP A 121 -9.34 -9.38 0.17
N PHE A 122 -8.90 -9.62 -1.06
CA PHE A 122 -9.45 -8.94 -2.23
C PHE A 122 -10.87 -9.45 -2.51
N SER A 123 -11.85 -8.56 -2.42
CA SER A 123 -13.25 -8.76 -2.77
C SER A 123 -13.78 -7.61 -3.62
N THR A 124 -14.91 -7.83 -4.31
CA THR A 124 -15.52 -6.82 -5.17
C THR A 124 -16.23 -5.69 -4.43
N LYS A 125 -16.48 -5.82 -3.11
CA LYS A 125 -17.32 -4.86 -2.37
C LYS A 125 -16.65 -4.25 -1.14
N GLU A 126 -15.75 -4.98 -0.48
CA GLU A 126 -15.26 -4.57 0.85
C GLU A 126 -13.80 -4.17 0.87
N THR A 127 -13.03 -4.45 -0.19
CA THR A 127 -11.57 -4.26 -0.20
C THR A 127 -11.15 -2.85 0.22
N VAL A 128 -11.75 -1.80 -0.34
CA VAL A 128 -11.35 -0.40 -0.03
C VAL A 128 -11.62 -0.06 1.43
N LYS A 129 -12.77 -0.48 1.96
CA LYS A 129 -13.11 -0.31 3.37
C LYS A 129 -12.13 -1.08 4.27
N SER A 130 -11.86 -2.35 3.96
CA SER A 130 -10.91 -3.16 4.71
C SER A 130 -9.49 -2.61 4.68
N ILE A 131 -9.05 -2.03 3.56
CA ILE A 131 -7.78 -1.30 3.47
C ILE A 131 -7.79 -0.11 4.44
N LYS A 132 -8.85 0.71 4.43
CA LYS A 132 -8.97 1.86 5.33
C LYS A 132 -8.90 1.45 6.80
N ASP A 133 -9.70 0.46 7.19
CA ASP A 133 -9.74 -0.05 8.56
C ASP A 133 -8.36 -0.60 8.99
N ALA A 134 -7.66 -1.27 8.07
CA ALA A 134 -6.30 -1.75 8.31
C ALA A 134 -5.27 -0.62 8.45
N ILE A 135 -5.36 0.45 7.63
CA ILE A 135 -4.51 1.65 7.75
C ILE A 135 -4.72 2.30 9.11
N GLU A 136 -5.98 2.54 9.50
CA GLU A 136 -6.31 3.18 10.77
C GLU A 136 -5.81 2.38 11.97
N GLU A 137 -5.97 1.05 11.95
CA GLU A 137 -5.45 0.19 13.01
C GLU A 137 -3.93 0.25 13.10
N MET A 138 -3.22 0.09 11.98
CA MET A 138 -1.76 0.00 11.98
C MET A 138 -1.08 1.33 12.31
N LEU A 139 -1.71 2.46 12.00
CA LEU A 139 -1.16 3.78 12.33
C LEU A 139 -1.45 4.24 13.76
N HIS A 140 -2.55 3.79 14.38
CA HIS A 140 -2.90 4.16 15.76
C HIS A 140 -2.44 3.15 16.82
N ASN A 141 -2.00 1.96 16.41
CA ASN A 141 -1.51 0.93 17.31
C ASN A 141 -0.10 0.45 16.89
N PRO A 142 0.94 1.29 17.05
CA PRO A 142 2.31 0.86 16.80
C PRO A 142 2.68 -0.24 17.81
N ARG A 143 2.85 -1.47 17.31
CA ARG A 143 3.34 -2.62 18.08
C ARG A 143 4.87 -2.63 18.16
#